data_AF-A0A562WEA9-F1
#
_entry.id   AF-A0A562WEA9-F1
#
_cell.length_a   1.000
_cell.length_b   1.000
_cell.length_c   1.000
_cell.angle_alpha   90.00
_cell.angle_beta   90.00
_cell.angle_gamma   90.00
#
_symmetry.space_group_name_H-M   'P 1'
#
loop_
_entity.id
_entity.type
_entity.pdbx_description
1 polymer ?
#
loop_
_entity_poly.entity_id
_entity_poly.type
_entity_poly.pdbx_seq_one_letter_code
_entity_poly.pdbx_strand_id
1 'polypeptide(L)'
;MPVVAPVRRTAARMAALIAATLALGVAATPVGVVPAAAAPPLAAKAPGDDPEGGTPALRAQLEAASKGWLDAKDALAKSVARQQKINEQLTTIEKDLAVRDQKVGVIAGLAYRTGRLGPASALLSSDSPDNFMDRLVALDAVAANEDRELRGLLTTREQANRAKTALNREITEQRKQVSVMEKRKQQAEQALVVANRKTAATRPSGGSDSTRSATAKPAPRNPDGSWPPESCSVNDPTPADGCITPRTLHALNQAKAAGFTRYVSCYRPGGSGEHPKGRACDFAAQKSGFGGDATGGDKTYGDNLAAYFKNNASRLGVLYVIWYRQIWLPSSGWKSYSGANGDPSSDHTNHVHLSVY
;
A
#
# COMPACT_ATOMS: atom_id res chain seq x y z
N MET A 1 47.10 -7.95 -44.20
CA MET A 1 45.66 -8.03 -43.85
C MET A 1 45.47 -9.30 -43.05
N PRO A 2 44.99 -9.18 -41.80
CA PRO A 2 43.55 -9.30 -41.57
C PRO A 2 42.98 -8.11 -40.80
N VAL A 3 41.69 -7.88 -41.05
CA VAL A 3 40.86 -6.81 -40.52
C VAL A 3 40.37 -7.22 -39.14
N VAL A 4 40.70 -6.46 -38.09
CA VAL A 4 40.10 -6.62 -36.76
C VAL A 4 38.99 -5.58 -36.63
N ALA A 5 37.75 -6.07 -36.50
CA ALA A 5 36.53 -5.27 -36.44
C ALA A 5 36.44 -4.43 -35.15
N PRO A 6 35.82 -3.23 -35.19
CA PRO A 6 35.54 -2.47 -34.00
C PRO A 6 34.33 -3.06 -33.26
N VAL A 7 34.53 -3.40 -31.98
CA VAL A 7 33.49 -3.82 -31.04
C VAL A 7 32.52 -2.64 -30.84
N ARG A 8 31.37 -2.70 -31.50
CA ARG A 8 30.26 -1.76 -31.32
C ARG A 8 29.67 -1.94 -29.92
N ARG A 9 29.70 -0.87 -29.12
CA ARG A 9 28.92 -0.74 -27.89
C ARG A 9 27.43 -0.64 -28.25
N THR A 10 26.69 -1.73 -28.12
CA THR A 10 25.22 -1.72 -28.10
C THR A 10 24.75 -1.91 -26.66
N ALA A 11 24.65 -0.81 -25.91
CA ALA A 11 23.97 -0.76 -24.62
C ALA A 11 22.81 0.23 -24.74
N ALA A 12 21.75 -0.20 -25.42
CA ALA A 12 20.41 0.39 -25.33
C ALA A 12 19.43 -0.53 -26.07
N ARG A 13 18.62 -1.28 -25.31
CA ARG A 13 17.23 -1.58 -25.69
C ARG A 13 16.47 -2.05 -24.44
N MET A 14 15.35 -1.39 -24.26
CA MET A 14 14.43 -1.45 -23.13
C MET A 14 13.66 -2.76 -23.05
N ALA A 15 13.16 -3.01 -21.84
CA ALA A 15 11.85 -3.54 -21.45
C ALA A 15 11.02 -4.32 -22.49
N ALA A 16 10.59 -5.54 -22.12
CA ALA A 16 9.19 -5.87 -21.81
C ALA A 16 9.01 -7.38 -21.64
N LEU A 17 7.88 -7.72 -21.00
CA LEU A 17 7.19 -9.03 -20.94
C LEU A 17 7.62 -10.02 -19.85
N ILE A 18 6.87 -9.98 -18.74
CA ILE A 18 6.45 -11.21 -18.06
C ILE A 18 4.92 -11.20 -18.07
N ALA A 19 4.35 -12.01 -18.93
CA ALA A 19 2.93 -12.35 -18.93
C ALA A 19 2.79 -13.87 -18.79
N ALA A 20 1.91 -14.24 -17.85
CA ALA A 20 1.13 -15.46 -17.74
C ALA A 20 1.85 -16.83 -17.80
N THR A 21 1.73 -17.60 -16.72
CA THR A 21 0.98 -18.87 -16.71
C THR A 21 1.12 -19.51 -15.33
N LEU A 22 0.01 -19.90 -14.72
CA LEU A 22 -0.08 -21.05 -13.80
C LEU A 22 -1.55 -21.33 -13.53
N ALA A 23 -2.13 -22.16 -14.41
CA ALA A 23 -3.34 -22.90 -14.14
C ALA A 23 -2.95 -24.10 -13.26
N LEU A 24 -3.64 -24.26 -12.12
CA LEU A 24 -3.55 -25.46 -11.29
C LEU A 24 -4.96 -26.00 -11.14
N GLY A 25 -5.21 -27.12 -11.82
CA GLY A 25 -6.37 -27.97 -11.61
C GLY A 25 -6.25 -28.70 -10.29
N VAL A 26 -7.37 -28.80 -9.57
CA VAL A 26 -7.52 -29.66 -8.39
C VAL A 26 -8.65 -30.61 -8.68
N ALA A 27 -8.32 -31.90 -8.74
CA ALA A 27 -9.25 -33.01 -8.87
C ALA A 27 -10.08 -33.17 -7.59
N ALA A 28 -11.37 -33.44 -7.78
CA ALA A 28 -12.34 -33.72 -6.74
C ALA A 28 -12.32 -35.21 -6.35
N THR A 29 -12.58 -35.49 -5.07
CA THR A 29 -13.12 -36.78 -4.61
C THR A 29 -14.30 -36.50 -3.65
N PRO A 30 -15.42 -37.24 -3.75
CA PRO A 30 -16.61 -37.01 -2.93
C PRO A 30 -16.61 -37.91 -1.68
N VAL A 31 -17.19 -37.43 -0.57
CA VAL A 31 -17.54 -38.28 0.58
C VAL A 31 -18.97 -37.99 1.03
N GLY A 32 -19.82 -39.01 0.82
CA GLY A 32 -20.81 -39.56 1.76
C GLY A 32 -21.88 -38.66 2.38
N VAL A 33 -23.14 -38.90 2.00
CA VAL A 33 -24.35 -38.42 2.69
C VAL A 33 -24.90 -39.54 3.59
N VAL A 34 -25.41 -39.19 4.77
CA VAL A 34 -26.36 -40.02 5.55
C VAL A 34 -27.45 -39.11 6.15
N PRO A 35 -28.73 -39.51 6.16
CA PRO A 35 -29.86 -38.65 6.56
C PRO A 35 -30.32 -38.88 8.00
N ALA A 36 -31.00 -37.91 8.62
CA ALA A 36 -31.84 -38.13 9.81
C ALA A 36 -32.95 -37.06 9.95
N ALA A 37 -34.06 -37.46 10.59
CA ALA A 37 -35.44 -37.01 10.42
C ALA A 37 -35.88 -35.74 11.19
N ALA A 38 -37.08 -35.24 10.83
CA ALA A 38 -37.86 -34.17 11.48
C ALA A 38 -38.56 -34.67 12.79
N ALA A 39 -38.89 -33.85 13.79
CA ALA A 39 -40.08 -32.94 13.89
C ALA A 39 -40.08 -32.09 15.22
N PRO A 40 -40.97 -31.09 15.41
CA PRO A 40 -40.87 -29.92 16.33
C PRO A 40 -41.81 -30.03 17.58
N PRO A 41 -42.19 -28.95 18.33
CA PRO A 41 -41.58 -27.64 18.61
C PRO A 41 -41.37 -27.38 20.14
N LEU A 42 -40.68 -26.28 20.49
CA LEU A 42 -41.02 -25.28 21.54
C LEU A 42 -39.77 -24.59 22.13
N ALA A 43 -39.85 -23.25 22.19
CA ALA A 43 -39.04 -22.32 22.97
C ALA A 43 -37.51 -22.33 22.75
N ALA A 44 -37.05 -21.71 21.66
CA ALA A 44 -35.65 -21.31 21.54
C ALA A 44 -35.42 -19.97 22.26
N LYS A 45 -34.72 -20.05 23.40
CA LYS A 45 -34.04 -18.93 24.04
C LYS A 45 -32.96 -18.40 23.07
N ALA A 46 -32.92 -17.08 22.88
CA ALA A 46 -32.09 -16.41 21.90
C ALA A 46 -30.57 -16.67 22.06
N PRO A 47 -29.82 -16.74 20.95
CA PRO A 47 -28.41 -16.39 20.96
C PRO A 47 -28.10 -15.25 19.96
N GLY A 48 -27.69 -14.09 20.48
CA GLY A 48 -26.87 -13.11 19.74
C GLY A 48 -27.24 -11.63 19.91
N ASP A 49 -26.83 -10.99 21.01
CA ASP A 49 -26.93 -9.54 21.26
C ASP A 49 -25.89 -8.70 20.45
N ASP A 50 -25.53 -9.11 19.23
CA ASP A 50 -24.55 -8.38 18.40
C ASP A 50 -25.26 -7.72 17.19
N PRO A 51 -25.67 -6.45 17.30
CA PRO A 51 -26.48 -5.75 16.30
C PRO A 51 -25.69 -5.32 15.05
N GLU A 52 -24.38 -5.53 15.01
CA GLU A 52 -23.49 -5.05 13.92
C GLU A 52 -23.47 -6.04 12.72
N GLY A 53 -24.30 -7.08 12.68
CA GLY A 53 -24.38 -8.08 11.59
C GLY A 53 -23.13 -8.97 11.36
N GLY A 54 -23.31 -10.23 10.99
CA GLY A 54 -22.18 -11.17 10.83
C GLY A 54 -21.62 -11.69 12.17
N THR A 55 -20.50 -12.41 12.15
CA THR A 55 -19.93 -13.02 13.36
C THR A 55 -18.73 -12.21 13.89
N PRO A 56 -18.43 -12.28 15.21
CA PRO A 56 -17.20 -11.69 15.77
C PRO A 56 -15.93 -12.12 15.03
N ALA A 57 -15.85 -13.40 14.66
CA ALA A 57 -14.74 -13.94 13.89
C ALA A 57 -14.63 -13.31 12.48
N LEU A 58 -15.76 -13.08 11.81
CA LEU A 58 -15.78 -12.39 10.52
C LEU A 58 -15.26 -10.96 10.66
N ARG A 59 -15.74 -10.19 11.64
CA ARG A 59 -15.32 -8.80 11.84
C ARG A 59 -13.83 -8.69 12.16
N ALA A 60 -13.31 -9.57 13.02
CA ALA A 60 -11.88 -9.64 13.31
C ALA A 60 -11.03 -9.98 12.06
N GLN A 61 -11.52 -10.89 11.20
CA GLN A 61 -10.84 -11.22 9.94
C GLN A 61 -10.86 -10.05 8.95
N LEU A 62 -12.00 -9.35 8.83
CA LEU A 62 -12.14 -8.17 7.96
C LEU A 62 -11.27 -7.01 8.43
N GLU A 63 -11.21 -6.76 9.74
CA GLU A 63 -10.30 -5.79 10.35
C GLU A 63 -8.84 -6.14 10.02
N ALA A 64 -8.40 -7.35 10.38
CA ALA A 64 -7.02 -7.76 10.19
C ALA A 64 -6.60 -7.74 8.70
N ALA A 65 -7.51 -8.14 7.81
CA ALA A 65 -7.29 -8.09 6.37
C ALA A 65 -7.20 -6.65 5.85
N SER A 66 -8.14 -5.78 6.22
CA SER A 66 -8.19 -4.39 5.75
C SER A 66 -7.01 -3.57 6.29
N LYS A 67 -6.71 -3.72 7.59
CA LYS A 67 -5.58 -3.09 8.24
C LYS A 67 -4.27 -3.50 7.58
N GLY A 68 -4.03 -4.81 7.46
CA GLY A 68 -2.82 -5.34 6.83
C GLY A 68 -2.68 -4.96 5.36
N TRP A 69 -3.79 -4.80 4.63
CA TRP A 69 -3.76 -4.31 3.25
C TRP A 69 -3.36 -2.83 3.17
N LEU A 70 -3.89 -1.97 4.05
CA LEU A 70 -3.51 -0.56 4.13
C LEU A 70 -2.03 -0.40 4.52
N ASP A 71 -1.55 -1.17 5.50
CA ASP A 71 -0.15 -1.15 5.92
C ASP A 71 0.80 -1.55 4.78
N ALA A 72 0.45 -2.62 4.05
CA ALA A 72 1.22 -3.08 2.90
C ALA A 72 1.21 -2.06 1.76
N LYS A 73 0.08 -1.39 1.53
CA LYS A 73 -0.03 -0.31 0.54
C LYS A 73 0.86 0.89 0.90
N ASP A 74 0.86 1.31 2.16
CA ASP A 74 1.70 2.42 2.63
C ASP A 74 3.20 2.03 2.56
N ALA A 75 3.54 0.79 2.92
CA ALA A 75 4.90 0.26 2.77
C ALA A 75 5.37 0.21 1.30
N LEU A 76 4.48 -0.19 0.39
CA LEU A 76 4.74 -0.18 -1.06
C LEU A 76 5.02 1.25 -1.56
N ALA A 77 4.16 2.21 -1.20
CA ALA A 77 4.34 3.61 -1.60
C ALA A 77 5.67 4.19 -1.10
N LYS A 78 6.05 3.90 0.15
CA LYS A 78 7.35 4.27 0.72
C LYS A 78 8.52 3.66 -0.07
N SER A 79 8.43 2.38 -0.43
CA SER A 79 9.47 1.70 -1.21
C SER A 79 9.61 2.28 -2.60
N VAL A 80 8.50 2.61 -3.28
CA VAL A 80 8.53 3.30 -4.58
C VAL A 80 9.18 4.68 -4.46
N ALA A 81 8.89 5.46 -3.42
CA ALA A 81 9.52 6.76 -3.21
C ALA A 81 11.05 6.63 -2.97
N ARG A 82 11.50 5.63 -2.22
CA ARG A 82 12.93 5.35 -2.04
C ARG A 82 13.58 4.90 -3.35
N GLN A 83 12.90 4.06 -4.13
CA GLN A 83 13.36 3.63 -5.45
C GLN A 83 13.62 4.82 -6.38
N GLN A 84 12.69 5.79 -6.41
CA GLN A 84 12.84 7.02 -7.20
C GLN A 84 14.09 7.81 -6.79
N LYS A 85 14.29 8.04 -5.48
CA LYS A 85 15.49 8.72 -4.96
C LYS A 85 16.80 7.99 -5.32
N ILE A 86 16.81 6.66 -5.24
CA ILE A 86 17.98 5.85 -5.61
C ILE A 86 18.26 5.98 -7.12
N ASN A 87 17.22 6.00 -7.97
CA ASN A 87 17.38 6.18 -9.42
C ASN A 87 17.94 7.57 -9.76
N GLU A 88 17.50 8.62 -9.07
CA GLU A 88 18.05 9.98 -9.21
C GLU A 88 19.54 10.01 -8.84
N GLN A 89 19.90 9.40 -7.70
CA GLN A 89 21.29 9.26 -7.28
C GLN A 89 22.12 8.47 -8.28
N LEU A 90 21.59 7.35 -8.77
CA LEU A 90 22.27 6.49 -9.74
C LEU A 90 22.54 7.25 -11.04
N THR A 91 21.60 8.07 -11.51
CA THR A 91 21.77 8.92 -12.70
C THR A 91 22.95 9.88 -12.54
N THR A 92 23.09 10.50 -11.36
CA THR A 92 24.23 11.39 -11.07
C THR A 92 25.54 10.60 -11.01
N ILE A 93 25.55 9.46 -10.32
CA ILE A 93 26.73 8.58 -10.22
C ILE A 93 27.19 8.09 -11.60
N GLU A 94 26.25 7.74 -12.49
CA GLU A 94 26.57 7.26 -13.84
C GLU A 94 27.18 8.37 -14.72
N LYS A 95 26.74 9.62 -14.55
CA LYS A 95 27.37 10.78 -15.22
C LYS A 95 28.80 10.99 -14.72
N ASP A 96 29.00 10.96 -13.40
CA ASP A 96 30.34 11.10 -12.79
C ASP A 96 31.26 9.96 -13.21
N LEU A 97 30.71 8.74 -13.31
CA LEU A 97 31.44 7.56 -13.76
C LEU A 97 31.94 7.73 -15.19
N ALA A 98 31.12 8.24 -16.10
CA ALA A 98 31.51 8.49 -17.49
C ALA A 98 32.66 9.51 -17.59
N VAL A 99 32.60 10.59 -16.81
CA VAL A 99 33.67 11.61 -16.77
C VAL A 99 34.97 11.01 -16.24
N ARG A 100 34.91 10.24 -15.14
CA ARG A 100 36.08 9.60 -14.53
C ARG A 100 36.68 8.52 -15.42
N ASP A 101 35.85 7.71 -16.09
CA ASP A 101 36.31 6.72 -17.07
C ASP A 101 37.07 7.40 -18.22
N GLN A 102 36.60 8.57 -18.69
CA GLN A 102 37.29 9.32 -19.74
C GLN A 102 38.65 9.83 -19.27
N LYS A 103 38.75 10.39 -18.06
CA LYS A 103 40.03 10.85 -17.46
C LYS A 103 41.04 9.72 -17.31
N VAL A 104 40.62 8.60 -16.73
CA VAL A 104 41.48 7.41 -16.57
C VAL A 104 41.87 6.83 -17.94
N GLY A 105 40.99 6.89 -18.94
CA GLY A 105 41.31 6.52 -20.31
C GLY A 105 42.44 7.36 -20.93
N VAL A 106 42.49 8.67 -20.66
CA VAL A 106 43.59 9.55 -21.08
C VAL A 106 44.90 9.16 -20.40
N ILE A 107 44.87 8.94 -19.08
CA ILE A 107 46.04 8.51 -18.30
C ILE A 107 46.58 7.18 -18.86
N ALA A 108 45.71 6.19 -19.05
CA ALA A 108 46.09 4.88 -19.59
C ALA A 108 46.67 5.01 -21.02
N GLY A 109 46.09 5.86 -21.86
CA GLY A 109 46.56 6.11 -23.22
C GLY A 109 47.91 6.85 -23.29
N LEU A 110 48.21 7.73 -22.33
CA LEU A 110 49.53 8.35 -22.18
C LEU A 110 50.55 7.31 -21.74
N ALA A 111 50.27 6.58 -20.65
CA ALA A 111 51.15 5.53 -20.13
C ALA A 111 51.46 4.45 -21.19
N TYR A 112 50.48 4.09 -22.03
CA TYR A 112 50.68 3.14 -23.13
C TYR A 112 51.64 3.69 -24.21
N ARG A 113 51.53 4.97 -24.58
CA ARG A 113 52.36 5.59 -25.62
C ARG A 113 53.78 5.89 -25.16
N THR A 114 53.95 6.36 -23.92
CA THR A 114 55.28 6.69 -23.36
C THR A 114 56.04 5.44 -22.92
N GLY A 115 55.33 4.34 -22.68
CA GLY A 115 55.91 3.08 -22.22
C GLY A 115 56.48 3.17 -20.79
N ARG A 116 56.91 2.01 -20.27
CA ARG A 116 57.40 1.87 -18.88
C ARG A 116 58.70 2.64 -18.61
N LEU A 117 59.49 2.92 -19.65
CA LEU A 117 60.79 3.61 -19.52
C LEU A 117 60.68 5.12 -19.75
N GLY A 118 59.52 5.65 -20.11
CA GLY A 118 59.33 7.08 -20.42
C GLY A 118 59.74 8.02 -19.27
N PRO A 119 59.18 7.87 -18.06
CA PRO A 119 59.55 8.70 -16.90
C PRO A 119 61.04 8.55 -16.51
N ALA A 120 61.58 7.32 -16.57
CA ALA A 120 63.00 7.07 -16.30
C ALA A 120 63.91 7.76 -17.33
N SER A 121 63.52 7.76 -18.61
CA SER A 121 64.25 8.45 -19.69
C SER A 121 64.15 9.99 -19.55
N ALA A 122 63.00 10.50 -19.09
CA ALA A 122 62.81 11.92 -18.82
C ALA A 122 63.67 12.42 -17.63
N LEU A 123 63.90 11.55 -16.64
CA LEU A 123 64.81 11.83 -15.53
C LEU A 123 66.28 11.72 -15.94
N LEU A 124 66.66 10.71 -16.73
CA LEU A 124 68.05 10.50 -17.16
C LEU A 124 68.56 11.55 -18.18
N SER A 125 67.65 12.30 -18.81
CA SER A 125 67.95 13.38 -19.76
C SER A 125 68.00 14.77 -19.10
N SER A 126 68.27 14.83 -17.79
CA SER A 126 68.46 16.10 -17.07
C SER A 126 69.93 16.52 -17.08
N ASP A 127 70.20 17.76 -17.47
CA ASP A 127 71.57 18.28 -17.69
C ASP A 127 72.23 18.84 -16.42
N SER A 128 71.49 18.91 -15.29
CA SER A 128 72.01 19.36 -14.00
C SER A 128 71.27 18.70 -12.81
N PRO A 129 71.91 18.64 -11.62
CA PRO A 129 71.28 18.10 -10.40
C PRO A 129 70.00 18.82 -9.99
N ASP A 130 69.94 20.14 -10.12
CA ASP A 130 68.75 20.92 -9.76
C ASP A 130 67.58 20.61 -10.70
N ASN A 131 67.84 20.53 -12.02
CA ASN A 131 66.83 20.16 -13.02
C ASN A 131 66.31 18.73 -12.84
N PHE A 132 67.16 17.81 -12.36
CA PHE A 132 66.76 16.44 -12.03
C PHE A 132 65.73 16.45 -10.89
N MET A 133 65.98 17.20 -9.82
CA MET A 133 65.10 17.27 -8.66
C MET A 133 63.74 17.90 -9.00
N ASP A 134 63.73 18.98 -9.79
CA ASP A 134 62.48 19.60 -10.25
C ASP A 134 61.63 18.65 -11.09
N ARG A 135 62.26 17.89 -12.01
CA ARG A 135 61.57 16.87 -12.82
C ARG A 135 61.03 15.73 -11.95
N LEU A 136 61.78 15.32 -10.92
CA LEU A 136 61.35 14.29 -9.99
C LEU A 136 60.10 14.72 -9.20
N VAL A 137 60.10 15.94 -8.67
CA VAL A 137 58.93 16.50 -7.96
C VAL A 137 57.72 16.62 -8.90
N ALA A 138 57.93 17.07 -10.13
CA ALA A 138 56.85 17.15 -11.12
C ALA A 138 56.25 15.77 -11.45
N LEU A 139 57.09 14.74 -11.59
CA LEU A 139 56.63 13.36 -11.81
C LEU A 139 55.87 12.78 -10.62
N ASP A 140 56.32 13.05 -9.40
CA ASP A 140 55.59 12.63 -8.19
C ASP A 140 54.21 13.29 -8.10
N ALA A 141 54.12 14.59 -8.41
CA ALA A 141 52.84 15.31 -8.46
C ALA A 141 51.89 14.72 -9.52
N VAL A 142 52.40 14.34 -10.69
CA VAL A 142 51.62 13.66 -11.73
C VAL A 142 51.13 12.30 -11.24
N ALA A 143 52.02 11.46 -10.70
CA ALA A 143 51.66 10.14 -10.18
C ALA A 143 50.61 10.23 -9.08
N ALA A 144 50.77 11.16 -8.13
CA ALA A 144 49.78 11.41 -7.07
C ALA A 144 48.42 11.84 -7.62
N ASN A 145 48.39 12.59 -8.72
CA ASN A 145 47.15 12.99 -9.39
C ASN A 145 46.49 11.82 -10.15
N GLU A 146 47.27 11.01 -10.85
CA GLU A 146 46.79 9.80 -11.55
C GLU A 146 46.18 8.79 -10.57
N ASP A 147 46.87 8.55 -9.45
CA ASP A 147 46.39 7.71 -8.36
C ASP A 147 45.06 8.21 -7.79
N ARG A 148 44.92 9.54 -7.61
CA ARG A 148 43.70 10.15 -7.12
C ARG A 148 42.54 9.94 -8.08
N GLU A 149 42.76 10.10 -9.39
CA GLU A 149 41.71 9.89 -10.40
C GLU A 149 41.30 8.41 -10.48
N LEU A 150 42.25 7.49 -10.41
CA LEU A 150 41.97 6.05 -10.37
C LEU A 150 41.17 5.65 -9.12
N ARG A 151 41.61 6.08 -7.93
CA ARG A 151 40.87 5.83 -6.68
C ARG A 151 39.46 6.43 -6.73
N GLY A 152 39.33 7.63 -7.29
CA GLY A 152 38.05 8.27 -7.51
C GLY A 152 37.13 7.45 -8.43
N LEU A 153 37.65 6.94 -9.54
CA LEU A 153 36.90 6.05 -10.43
C LEU A 153 36.42 4.77 -9.72
N LEU A 154 37.33 4.10 -9.00
CA LEU A 154 36.99 2.89 -8.25
C LEU A 154 35.91 3.16 -7.19
N THR A 155 36.02 4.29 -6.48
CA THR A 155 35.03 4.72 -5.48
C THR A 155 33.66 4.97 -6.12
N THR A 156 33.60 5.67 -7.25
CA THR A 156 32.35 5.93 -7.97
C THR A 156 31.72 4.65 -8.52
N ARG A 157 32.53 3.70 -9.02
CA ARG A 157 32.03 2.37 -9.43
C ARG A 157 31.40 1.60 -8.27
N GLU A 158 32.05 1.62 -7.11
CA GLU A 158 31.53 0.98 -5.91
C GLU A 158 30.21 1.62 -5.44
N GLN A 159 30.12 2.95 -5.47
CA GLN A 159 28.88 3.68 -5.19
C GLN A 159 27.75 3.27 -6.16
N ALA A 160 28.06 3.15 -7.46
CA ALA A 160 27.09 2.69 -8.46
C ALA A 160 26.58 1.27 -8.16
N ASN A 161 27.48 0.35 -7.81
CA ASN A 161 27.13 -1.03 -7.46
C ASN A 161 26.26 -1.11 -6.20
N ARG A 162 26.57 -0.30 -5.18
CA ARG A 162 25.75 -0.19 -3.95
C ARG A 162 24.36 0.35 -4.26
N ALA A 163 24.26 1.41 -5.07
CA ALA A 163 22.98 1.98 -5.49
C ALA A 163 22.14 0.96 -6.28
N LYS A 164 22.74 0.22 -7.22
CA LYS A 164 22.07 -0.87 -7.96
C LYS A 164 21.59 -1.99 -7.04
N THR A 165 22.39 -2.35 -6.03
CA THR A 165 22.00 -3.36 -5.04
C THR A 165 20.83 -2.87 -4.18
N ALA A 166 20.87 -1.61 -3.72
CA ALA A 166 19.78 -0.99 -2.98
C ALA A 166 18.48 -0.94 -3.82
N LEU A 167 18.60 -0.61 -5.11
CA LEU A 167 17.48 -0.60 -6.05
C LEU A 167 16.81 -1.99 -6.17
N ASN A 168 17.61 -3.05 -6.30
CA ASN A 168 17.11 -4.43 -6.35
C ASN A 168 16.41 -4.86 -5.05
N ARG A 169 16.90 -4.38 -3.89
CA ARG A 169 16.25 -4.60 -2.60
C ARG A 169 14.87 -3.94 -2.54
N GLU A 170 14.75 -2.69 -3.00
CA GLU A 170 13.45 -2.02 -3.07
C GLU A 170 12.49 -2.73 -4.02
N ILE A 171 12.94 -3.16 -5.21
CA ILE A 171 12.08 -3.94 -6.14
C ILE A 171 11.57 -5.25 -5.48
N THR A 172 12.43 -5.92 -4.71
CA THR A 172 12.04 -7.14 -3.99
C THR A 172 11.00 -6.83 -2.90
N GLU A 173 11.21 -5.75 -2.14
CA GLU A 173 10.26 -5.28 -1.14
C GLU A 173 8.91 -4.91 -1.76
N GLN A 174 8.90 -4.20 -2.89
CA GLN A 174 7.66 -3.87 -3.62
C GLN A 174 6.88 -5.13 -4.02
N ARG A 175 7.56 -6.13 -4.60
CA ARG A 175 6.94 -7.42 -4.97
C ARG A 175 6.36 -8.14 -3.76
N LYS A 176 7.08 -8.13 -2.63
CA LYS A 176 6.60 -8.68 -1.36
C LYS A 176 5.34 -7.95 -0.90
N GLN A 177 5.32 -6.63 -0.90
CA GLN A 177 4.14 -5.86 -0.46
C GLN A 177 2.92 -6.09 -1.36
N VAL A 178 3.11 -6.16 -2.69
CA VAL A 178 2.04 -6.54 -3.62
C VAL A 178 1.50 -7.95 -3.31
N SER A 179 2.38 -8.91 -2.99
CA SER A 179 1.95 -10.26 -2.58
C SER A 179 1.17 -10.25 -1.26
N VAL A 180 1.60 -9.45 -0.27
CA VAL A 180 0.88 -9.28 0.99
C VAL A 180 -0.51 -8.69 0.73
N MET A 181 -0.60 -7.64 -0.08
CA MET A 181 -1.88 -7.02 -0.45
C MET A 181 -2.83 -8.05 -1.08
N GLU A 182 -2.36 -8.86 -2.03
CA GLU A 182 -3.19 -9.89 -2.66
C GLU A 182 -3.64 -10.97 -1.66
N LYS A 183 -2.76 -11.42 -0.76
CA LYS A 183 -3.13 -12.38 0.31
C LYS A 183 -4.19 -11.80 1.25
N ARG A 184 -4.06 -10.53 1.64
CA ARG A 184 -5.04 -9.86 2.52
C ARG A 184 -6.39 -9.67 1.83
N LYS A 185 -6.37 -9.34 0.53
CA LYS A 185 -7.58 -9.31 -0.30
C LYS A 185 -8.29 -10.68 -0.31
N GLN A 186 -7.55 -11.75 -0.60
CA GLN A 186 -8.08 -13.12 -0.62
C GLN A 186 -8.63 -13.54 0.75
N GLN A 187 -7.93 -13.20 1.83
CA GLN A 187 -8.39 -13.45 3.20
C GLN A 187 -9.75 -12.79 3.46
N ALA A 188 -9.91 -11.52 3.09
CA ALA A 188 -11.20 -10.81 3.25
C ALA A 188 -12.31 -11.43 2.40
N GLU A 189 -12.03 -11.74 1.13
CA GLU A 189 -13.02 -12.34 0.22
C GLU A 189 -13.46 -13.74 0.68
N GLN A 190 -12.53 -14.56 1.16
CA GLN A 190 -12.84 -15.89 1.70
C GLN A 190 -13.68 -15.80 2.98
N ALA A 191 -13.34 -14.87 3.89
CA ALA A 191 -14.12 -14.62 5.10
C ALA A 191 -15.57 -14.27 4.76
N LEU A 192 -15.78 -13.41 3.75
CA LEU A 192 -17.10 -13.04 3.26
C LEU A 192 -17.83 -14.19 2.58
N VAL A 193 -17.15 -15.01 1.78
CA VAL A 193 -17.78 -16.20 1.18
C VAL A 193 -18.27 -17.17 2.24
N VAL A 194 -17.46 -17.44 3.27
CA VAL A 194 -17.86 -18.31 4.39
C VAL A 194 -19.07 -17.75 5.13
N ALA A 195 -19.09 -16.44 5.36
CA ALA A 195 -20.22 -15.76 6.00
C ALA A 195 -21.50 -15.82 5.14
N ASN A 196 -21.38 -15.53 3.85
CA ASN A 196 -22.53 -15.45 2.92
C ASN A 196 -23.05 -16.84 2.48
N ARG A 197 -22.25 -17.92 2.55
CA ARG A 197 -22.73 -19.29 2.25
C ARG A 197 -23.85 -19.76 3.19
N LYS A 198 -24.05 -19.09 4.33
CA LYS A 198 -25.19 -19.33 5.24
C LYS A 198 -26.48 -18.61 4.83
N THR A 199 -26.50 -17.87 3.73
CA THR A 199 -27.66 -17.10 3.26
C THR A 199 -27.78 -17.18 1.74
N ALA A 200 -28.67 -18.06 1.26
CA ALA A 200 -29.14 -18.00 -0.12
C ALA A 200 -30.34 -17.03 -0.18
N ALA A 201 -30.16 -15.86 -0.79
CA ALA A 201 -31.06 -15.28 -1.79
C ALA A 201 -30.84 -13.76 -2.00
N THR A 202 -30.95 -13.39 -3.28
CA THR A 202 -31.20 -12.07 -3.87
C THR A 202 -30.03 -11.09 -3.97
N ARG A 203 -29.57 -10.89 -5.21
CA ARG A 203 -28.71 -9.78 -5.67
C ARG A 203 -29.58 -8.55 -5.96
N PRO A 204 -29.40 -7.40 -5.28
CA PRO A 204 -29.79 -6.12 -5.83
C PRO A 204 -28.66 -5.53 -6.69
N SER A 205 -29.07 -4.72 -7.67
CA SER A 205 -28.25 -4.02 -8.66
C SER A 205 -27.21 -3.12 -8.00
N GLY A 206 -25.99 -3.12 -8.56
CA GLY A 206 -24.87 -2.30 -8.10
C GLY A 206 -25.19 -0.80 -8.17
N GLY A 207 -24.89 -0.11 -7.08
CA GLY A 207 -24.96 1.35 -7.01
C GLY A 207 -24.06 1.99 -8.07
N SER A 208 -24.68 2.83 -8.90
CA SER A 208 -24.03 3.60 -9.96
C SER A 208 -23.00 4.58 -9.37
N ASP A 209 -21.77 4.50 -9.89
CA ASP A 209 -20.72 5.48 -9.69
C ASP A 209 -21.00 6.71 -10.57
N SER A 210 -21.48 7.80 -9.99
CA SER A 210 -21.15 9.19 -10.41
C SER A 210 -22.03 10.23 -9.72
N THR A 211 -21.80 10.49 -8.43
CA THR A 211 -22.09 11.79 -7.85
C THR A 211 -20.76 12.45 -7.49
N ARG A 212 -20.60 13.74 -7.85
CA ARG A 212 -19.44 14.55 -7.44
C ARG A 212 -19.48 14.66 -5.91
N SER A 213 -18.88 13.68 -5.24
CA SER A 213 -18.81 13.62 -3.80
C SER A 213 -17.85 14.71 -3.30
N ALA A 214 -18.23 15.43 -2.27
CA ALA A 214 -17.33 16.34 -1.58
C ALA A 214 -16.02 15.62 -1.21
N THR A 215 -14.91 16.34 -1.34
CA THR A 215 -13.58 15.81 -1.00
C THR A 215 -13.26 16.13 0.45
N ALA A 216 -13.12 15.11 1.29
CA ALA A 216 -12.78 15.23 2.71
C ALA A 216 -11.39 15.86 2.90
N LYS A 217 -11.12 16.56 4.00
CA LYS A 217 -9.74 16.85 4.40
C LYS A 217 -9.05 15.53 4.83
N PRO A 218 -7.78 15.28 4.45
CA PRO A 218 -7.08 14.08 4.89
C PRO A 218 -6.92 14.06 6.42
N ALA A 219 -7.13 12.91 7.04
CA ALA A 219 -6.79 12.68 8.44
C ALA A 219 -5.26 12.74 8.62
N PRO A 220 -4.77 13.18 9.80
CA PRO A 220 -3.35 13.22 10.10
C PRO A 220 -2.67 11.85 9.90
N ARG A 221 -1.46 11.87 9.34
CA ARG A 221 -0.60 10.70 9.15
C ARG A 221 0.74 10.94 9.84
N ASN A 222 1.45 9.86 10.15
CA ASN A 222 2.84 9.94 10.63
C ASN A 222 3.74 10.60 9.58
N PRO A 223 4.93 11.13 9.96
CA PRO A 223 5.88 11.70 9.01
C PRO A 223 6.32 10.72 7.91
N ASP A 224 6.30 9.43 8.21
CA ASP A 224 6.60 8.37 7.24
C ASP A 224 5.42 8.07 6.30
N GLY A 225 4.24 8.63 6.54
CA GLY A 225 3.02 8.44 5.76
C GLY A 225 2.14 7.29 6.23
N SER A 226 2.55 6.51 7.23
CA SER A 226 1.68 5.49 7.84
C SER A 226 0.55 6.11 8.65
N TRP A 227 -0.49 5.32 8.91
CA TRP A 227 -1.53 5.69 9.85
C TRP A 227 -1.04 5.52 11.30
N PRO A 228 -1.21 6.54 12.17
CA PRO A 228 -0.91 6.39 13.59
C PRO A 228 -1.86 5.36 14.24
N PRO A 229 -1.36 4.51 15.16
CA PRO A 229 -2.26 3.75 16.01
C PRO A 229 -3.03 4.74 16.89
N GLU A 230 -4.35 4.61 16.91
CA GLU A 230 -5.22 5.45 17.73
C GLU A 230 -6.08 4.58 18.62
N SER A 231 -6.31 5.06 19.84
CA SER A 231 -7.21 4.45 20.80
C SER A 231 -8.38 5.40 21.11
N CYS A 232 -9.43 4.81 21.66
CA CYS A 232 -10.57 5.50 22.25
C CYS A 232 -10.06 6.55 23.25
N SER A 233 -10.09 7.83 22.87
CA SER A 233 -9.42 8.92 23.60
C SER A 233 -10.13 10.26 23.53
N VAL A 234 -11.16 10.39 22.69
CA VAL A 234 -11.98 11.59 22.57
C VAL A 234 -13.42 11.23 22.90
N ASN A 235 -14.10 12.04 23.70
CA ASN A 235 -15.52 11.81 24.01
C ASN A 235 -16.33 11.73 22.71
N ASP A 236 -17.20 10.73 22.61
CA ASP A 236 -18.11 10.59 21.48
C ASP A 236 -19.12 11.75 21.46
N PRO A 237 -19.16 12.58 20.40
CA PRO A 237 -20.10 13.70 20.31
C PRO A 237 -21.48 13.27 19.75
N THR A 238 -21.72 11.99 19.55
CA THR A 238 -23.04 11.44 19.19
C THR A 238 -23.87 11.11 20.43
N PRO A 239 -25.15 10.70 20.31
CA PRO A 239 -25.95 10.28 21.47
C PRO A 239 -25.44 9.03 22.20
N ALA A 240 -24.36 8.41 21.73
CA ALA A 240 -23.70 7.32 22.42
C ALA A 240 -22.84 7.83 23.60
N ASP A 241 -22.74 7.02 24.65
CA ASP A 241 -21.91 7.29 25.82
C ASP A 241 -20.59 6.51 25.74
N GLY A 242 -19.46 7.22 25.67
CA GLY A 242 -18.12 6.64 25.63
C GLY A 242 -17.13 7.48 24.82
N CYS A 243 -16.14 6.82 24.21
CA CYS A 243 -15.10 7.50 23.44
C CYS A 243 -14.95 6.97 22.00
N ILE A 244 -14.39 7.81 21.16
CA ILE A 244 -13.97 7.48 19.80
C ILE A 244 -12.50 7.84 19.58
N THR A 245 -11.92 7.33 18.51
CA THR A 245 -10.59 7.76 18.07
C THR A 245 -10.64 9.16 17.45
N PRO A 246 -9.53 9.93 17.48
CA PRO A 246 -9.42 11.18 16.73
C PRO A 246 -9.78 11.06 15.25
N ARG A 247 -9.43 9.94 14.60
CA ARG A 247 -9.77 9.66 13.20
C ARG A 247 -11.25 9.43 12.98
N THR A 248 -11.92 8.70 13.88
CA THR A 248 -13.38 8.53 13.83
C THR A 248 -14.08 9.88 13.96
N LEU A 249 -13.64 10.72 14.91
CA LEU A 249 -14.16 12.08 15.07
C LEU A 249 -13.92 12.91 13.79
N HIS A 250 -12.73 12.82 13.20
CA HIS A 250 -12.43 13.48 11.95
C HIS A 250 -13.35 13.02 10.82
N ALA A 251 -13.54 11.71 10.64
CA ALA A 251 -14.42 11.17 9.61
C ALA A 251 -15.88 11.61 9.80
N LEU A 252 -16.39 11.60 11.04
CA LEU A 252 -17.69 12.13 11.41
C LEU A 252 -17.84 13.61 11.03
N ASN A 253 -16.85 14.44 11.38
CA ASN A 253 -16.87 15.87 11.06
C ASN A 253 -16.78 16.14 9.56
N GLN A 254 -15.99 15.36 8.82
CA GLN A 254 -15.91 15.49 7.37
C GLN A 254 -17.24 15.08 6.69
N ALA A 255 -17.89 14.01 7.16
CA ALA A 255 -19.21 13.62 6.66
C ALA A 255 -20.27 14.72 6.92
N LYS A 256 -20.31 15.27 8.13
CA LYS A 256 -21.18 16.40 8.48
C LYS A 256 -20.92 17.62 7.60
N ALA A 257 -19.64 17.98 7.40
CA ALA A 257 -19.24 19.09 6.52
C ALA A 257 -19.62 18.86 5.05
N ALA A 258 -19.72 17.60 4.61
CA ALA A 258 -20.20 17.21 3.29
C ALA A 258 -21.74 17.19 3.16
N GLY A 259 -22.48 17.56 4.22
CA GLY A 259 -23.94 17.62 4.23
C GLY A 259 -24.64 16.37 4.79
N PHE A 260 -23.89 15.39 5.30
CA PHE A 260 -24.45 14.19 5.90
C PHE A 260 -24.67 14.39 7.40
N THR A 261 -25.81 14.99 7.75
CA THR A 261 -26.13 15.47 9.12
C THR A 261 -27.25 14.72 9.82
N ARG A 262 -27.71 13.59 9.25
CA ARG A 262 -28.72 12.71 9.87
C ARG A 262 -28.19 12.05 11.15
N TYR A 263 -29.06 11.32 11.86
CA TYR A 263 -28.71 10.65 13.11
C TYR A 263 -27.47 9.76 12.96
N VAL A 264 -26.55 9.81 13.91
CA VAL A 264 -25.33 8.99 13.94
C VAL A 264 -25.15 8.46 15.35
N SER A 265 -24.66 7.23 15.49
CA SER A 265 -24.18 6.68 16.76
C SER A 265 -22.83 5.98 16.51
N CYS A 266 -21.81 6.33 17.31
CA CYS A 266 -20.45 5.83 17.08
C CYS A 266 -20.00 4.78 18.11
N TYR A 267 -19.82 5.14 19.36
CA TYR A 267 -19.35 4.22 20.37
C TYR A 267 -20.48 3.34 20.90
N ARG A 268 -20.17 2.08 21.22
CA ARG A 268 -21.04 1.19 22.00
C ARG A 268 -20.18 0.32 22.90
N PRO A 269 -20.50 0.20 24.20
CA PRO A 269 -19.77 -0.70 25.09
C PRO A 269 -20.15 -2.15 24.81
N GLY A 270 -19.17 -3.06 24.87
CA GLY A 270 -19.39 -4.49 24.66
C GLY A 270 -19.60 -4.88 23.19
N GLY A 271 -19.60 -6.18 22.91
CA GLY A 271 -19.65 -6.72 21.55
C GLY A 271 -18.26 -6.88 20.91
N SER A 272 -18.26 -7.17 19.61
CA SER A 272 -17.05 -7.34 18.81
C SER A 272 -16.88 -6.17 17.83
N GLY A 273 -15.95 -6.27 16.88
CA GLY A 273 -15.83 -5.26 15.82
C GLY A 273 -15.22 -3.95 16.28
N GLU A 274 -15.68 -2.86 15.68
CA GLU A 274 -14.99 -1.56 15.68
C GLU A 274 -15.65 -0.50 16.58
N HIS A 275 -16.94 -0.66 16.90
CA HIS A 275 -17.64 0.23 17.83
C HIS A 275 -17.00 0.28 19.23
N PRO A 276 -16.65 -0.85 19.89
CA PRO A 276 -16.07 -0.81 21.25
C PRO A 276 -14.66 -0.21 21.29
N LYS A 277 -13.99 -0.14 20.14
CA LYS A 277 -12.67 0.45 19.97
C LYS A 277 -12.76 1.95 19.67
N GLY A 278 -13.96 2.48 19.48
CA GLY A 278 -14.18 3.86 19.06
C GLY A 278 -13.80 4.13 17.60
N ARG A 279 -13.74 3.08 16.76
CA ARG A 279 -13.28 3.11 15.36
C ARG A 279 -14.39 2.99 14.33
N ALA A 280 -15.65 3.00 14.77
CA ALA A 280 -16.79 2.94 13.89
C ALA A 280 -17.89 3.96 14.21
N CYS A 281 -18.69 4.26 13.19
CA CYS A 281 -19.92 5.02 13.29
C CYS A 281 -21.00 4.46 12.36
N ASP A 282 -22.21 4.34 12.89
CA ASP A 282 -23.41 4.05 12.10
C ASP A 282 -24.14 5.35 11.81
N PHE A 283 -24.19 5.71 10.53
CA PHE A 283 -24.87 6.89 10.03
C PHE A 283 -26.25 6.49 9.53
N ALA A 284 -27.29 6.82 10.28
CA ALA A 284 -28.66 6.47 9.94
C ALA A 284 -29.04 7.05 8.57
N ALA A 285 -29.78 6.24 7.82
CA ALA A 285 -30.48 6.71 6.65
C ALA A 285 -31.61 7.65 7.07
N GLN A 286 -32.25 7.48 8.22
CA GLN A 286 -33.33 8.39 8.67
C GLN A 286 -32.82 9.59 9.48
N LYS A 287 -33.62 10.65 9.58
CA LYS A 287 -33.23 11.89 10.30
C LYS A 287 -33.11 11.68 11.81
N SER A 288 -33.97 10.84 12.40
CA SER A 288 -34.09 10.67 13.85
C SER A 288 -34.12 9.19 14.18
N GLY A 289 -33.00 8.65 14.66
CA GLY A 289 -32.83 7.22 14.92
C GLY A 289 -32.59 6.40 13.65
N PHE A 290 -32.47 5.09 13.82
CA PHE A 290 -32.12 4.16 12.75
C PHE A 290 -33.32 3.70 11.92
N GLY A 291 -34.50 3.54 12.51
CA GLY A 291 -35.73 3.23 11.78
C GLY A 291 -35.74 1.86 11.09
N GLY A 292 -36.63 1.70 10.12
CA GLY A 292 -36.76 0.51 9.28
C GLY A 292 -35.91 0.57 8.01
N ASP A 293 -36.11 -0.38 7.09
CA ASP A 293 -35.40 -0.42 5.81
C ASP A 293 -35.46 0.94 5.08
N ALA A 294 -34.30 1.44 4.66
CA ALA A 294 -34.22 2.67 3.90
C ALA A 294 -34.86 2.48 2.53
N THR A 295 -35.80 3.36 2.19
CA THR A 295 -36.47 3.43 0.89
C THR A 295 -36.44 4.87 0.36
N GLY A 296 -36.75 5.06 -0.92
CA GLY A 296 -36.86 6.39 -1.54
C GLY A 296 -35.68 7.33 -1.25
N GLY A 297 -35.99 8.49 -0.66
CA GLY A 297 -35.00 9.52 -0.32
C GLY A 297 -33.99 9.09 0.75
N ASP A 298 -34.36 8.18 1.66
CA ASP A 298 -33.45 7.66 2.69
C ASP A 298 -32.42 6.71 2.09
N LYS A 299 -32.88 5.86 1.16
CA LYS A 299 -31.99 4.99 0.38
C LYS A 299 -31.01 5.82 -0.46
N THR A 300 -31.51 6.86 -1.11
CA THR A 300 -30.68 7.80 -1.90
C THR A 300 -29.64 8.51 -1.02
N TYR A 301 -30.01 8.93 0.20
CA TYR A 301 -29.09 9.52 1.15
C TYR A 301 -27.97 8.55 1.54
N GLY A 302 -28.32 7.31 1.90
CA GLY A 302 -27.34 6.29 2.27
C GLY A 302 -26.43 5.88 1.11
N ASP A 303 -26.95 5.79 -0.12
CA ASP A 303 -26.15 5.54 -1.32
C ASP A 303 -25.07 6.62 -1.53
N ASN A 304 -25.45 7.88 -1.39
CA ASN A 304 -24.52 9.01 -1.50
C ASN A 304 -23.48 9.03 -0.37
N LEU A 305 -23.88 8.67 0.86
CA LEU A 305 -22.98 8.62 2.00
C LEU A 305 -21.98 7.47 1.89
N ALA A 306 -22.44 6.28 1.48
CA ALA A 306 -21.57 5.14 1.23
C ALA A 306 -20.56 5.44 0.11
N ALA A 307 -21.01 6.08 -0.97
CA ALA A 307 -20.14 6.55 -2.04
C ALA A 307 -19.13 7.60 -1.53
N TYR A 308 -19.55 8.52 -0.65
CA TYR A 308 -18.67 9.52 -0.05
C TYR A 308 -17.51 8.88 0.73
N PHE A 309 -17.79 7.90 1.59
CA PHE A 309 -16.74 7.22 2.35
C PHE A 309 -15.81 6.39 1.47
N LYS A 310 -16.35 5.65 0.49
CA LYS A 310 -15.56 4.95 -0.53
C LYS A 310 -14.60 5.90 -1.25
N ASN A 311 -15.13 7.02 -1.76
CA ASN A 311 -14.34 7.97 -2.56
C ASN A 311 -13.28 8.71 -1.74
N ASN A 312 -13.51 8.82 -0.42
CA ASN A 312 -12.57 9.44 0.52
C ASN A 312 -11.77 8.42 1.35
N ALA A 313 -11.77 7.14 0.97
CA ALA A 313 -11.23 6.07 1.81
C ALA A 313 -9.76 6.26 2.20
N SER A 314 -8.90 6.66 1.27
CA SER A 314 -7.48 6.92 1.52
C SER A 314 -7.23 8.14 2.41
N ARG A 315 -8.17 9.09 2.42
CA ARG A 315 -8.11 10.35 3.17
C ARG A 315 -8.63 10.17 4.59
N LEU A 316 -9.59 9.27 4.80
CA LEU A 316 -10.23 9.03 6.09
C LEU A 316 -9.69 7.78 6.81
N GLY A 317 -8.87 6.96 6.15
CA GLY A 317 -8.33 5.73 6.73
C GLY A 317 -9.41 4.66 6.88
N VAL A 318 -10.28 4.54 5.88
CA VAL A 318 -11.41 3.60 5.91
C VAL A 318 -10.91 2.16 5.81
N LEU A 319 -11.30 1.33 6.78
CA LEU A 319 -11.12 -0.13 6.74
C LEU A 319 -12.19 -0.76 5.86
N TYR A 320 -13.46 -0.41 6.09
CA TYR A 320 -14.59 -0.84 5.28
C TYR A 320 -15.81 0.05 5.49
N VAL A 321 -16.75 -0.04 4.55
CA VAL A 321 -18.09 0.58 4.63
C VAL A 321 -19.12 -0.52 4.43
N ILE A 322 -20.15 -0.59 5.26
CA ILE A 322 -21.26 -1.52 5.06
C ILE A 322 -22.52 -0.71 4.78
N TRP A 323 -23.20 -1.05 3.69
CA TRP A 323 -24.45 -0.43 3.30
C TRP A 323 -25.29 -1.39 2.49
N TYR A 324 -26.56 -1.49 2.87
CA TYR A 324 -27.61 -2.18 2.15
C TYR A 324 -27.23 -3.62 1.78
N ARG A 325 -26.83 -4.39 2.80
CA ARG A 325 -26.38 -5.80 2.68
C ARG A 325 -25.12 -5.97 1.84
N GLN A 326 -24.32 -4.92 1.70
CA GLN A 326 -23.04 -4.96 0.99
C GLN A 326 -21.94 -4.39 1.87
N ILE A 327 -20.73 -4.92 1.72
CA ILE A 327 -19.52 -4.36 2.32
C ILE A 327 -18.57 -3.91 1.21
N TRP A 328 -18.08 -2.69 1.32
CA TRP A 328 -17.01 -2.16 0.50
C TRP A 328 -15.69 -2.29 1.25
N LEU A 329 -14.70 -2.89 0.58
CA LEU A 329 -13.33 -3.01 1.06
C LEU A 329 -12.38 -2.24 0.13
N PRO A 330 -11.37 -1.51 0.64
CA PRO A 330 -10.33 -0.89 -0.20
C PRO A 330 -9.60 -1.88 -1.12
N SER A 331 -9.55 -3.15 -0.74
CA SER A 331 -8.83 -4.22 -1.44
C SER A 331 -9.63 -4.87 -2.58
N SER A 332 -10.97 -4.91 -2.49
CA SER A 332 -11.81 -5.74 -3.37
C SER A 332 -13.13 -5.10 -3.82
N GLY A 333 -13.42 -3.87 -3.39
CA GLY A 333 -14.66 -3.17 -3.73
C GLY A 333 -15.88 -3.73 -3.00
N TRP A 334 -17.07 -3.52 -3.59
CA TRP A 334 -18.33 -4.00 -3.02
C TRP A 334 -18.47 -5.52 -3.12
N LYS A 335 -18.84 -6.15 -2.02
CA LYS A 335 -19.14 -7.57 -1.87
C LYS A 335 -20.45 -7.74 -1.09
N SER A 336 -21.09 -8.89 -1.23
CA SER A 336 -22.26 -9.22 -0.41
C SER A 336 -21.87 -9.27 1.07
N TYR A 337 -22.77 -8.78 1.92
CA TYR A 337 -22.66 -8.80 3.37
C TYR A 337 -24.06 -8.99 3.95
N SER A 338 -24.52 -10.24 4.05
CA SER A 338 -25.81 -10.54 4.67
C SER A 338 -25.62 -10.73 6.18
N GLY A 339 -26.16 -9.79 6.96
CA GLY A 339 -26.40 -9.95 8.39
C GLY A 339 -27.33 -11.13 8.62
N ALA A 340 -27.14 -11.85 9.72
CA ALA A 340 -27.76 -13.15 9.95
C ALA A 340 -29.11 -13.05 10.69
N ASN A 341 -29.62 -11.83 10.93
CA ASN A 341 -30.72 -11.61 11.87
C ASN A 341 -32.01 -11.12 11.21
N GLY A 342 -31.97 -10.74 9.92
CA GLY A 342 -33.15 -10.38 9.14
C GLY A 342 -33.83 -9.07 9.55
N ASP A 343 -33.17 -8.25 10.38
CA ASP A 343 -33.63 -6.92 10.77
C ASP A 343 -32.82 -5.81 10.07
N PRO A 344 -33.39 -4.61 9.90
CA PRO A 344 -32.74 -3.55 9.13
C PRO A 344 -31.39 -3.07 9.66
N SER A 345 -31.14 -3.21 10.97
CA SER A 345 -29.89 -2.78 11.59
C SER A 345 -28.81 -3.83 11.34
N SER A 346 -29.07 -5.10 11.67
CA SER A 346 -28.09 -6.17 11.39
C SER A 346 -27.78 -6.32 9.90
N ASP A 347 -28.75 -6.04 9.03
CA ASP A 347 -28.61 -6.12 7.58
C ASP A 347 -28.11 -4.82 6.93
N HIS A 348 -27.88 -3.77 7.73
CA HIS A 348 -27.38 -2.46 7.31
C HIS A 348 -28.23 -1.81 6.22
N THR A 349 -29.53 -2.08 6.21
CA THR A 349 -30.46 -1.48 5.23
C THR A 349 -31.01 -0.15 5.71
N ASN A 350 -30.81 0.21 6.98
CA ASN A 350 -31.29 1.45 7.59
C ASN A 350 -30.16 2.44 7.97
N HIS A 351 -28.89 2.06 7.84
CA HIS A 351 -27.73 2.93 8.11
C HIS A 351 -26.50 2.55 7.30
N VAL A 352 -25.62 3.52 7.06
CA VAL A 352 -24.27 3.29 6.53
C VAL A 352 -23.31 3.12 7.71
N HIS A 353 -22.72 1.94 7.83
CA HIS A 353 -21.68 1.66 8.80
C HIS A 353 -20.31 2.01 8.23
N LEU A 354 -19.51 2.76 8.99
CA LEU A 354 -18.14 3.12 8.66
C LEU A 354 -17.20 2.56 9.71
N SER A 355 -16.13 1.89 9.27
CA SER A 355 -14.99 1.51 10.13
C SER A 355 -13.69 2.15 9.63
N VAL A 356 -12.85 2.66 10.54
CA VAL A 356 -11.58 3.36 10.26
C VAL A 356 -10.37 2.74 10.99
N TYR A 357 -9.14 3.04 10.53
CA TYR A 357 -7.87 2.33 10.84
C TYR A 357 -7.50 2.16 12.33
#